data_AF-A0A2R6ILC0-F1
#
_entry.id   AF-A0A2R6ILC0-F1
#
_cell.length_a   1.000
_cell.length_b   1.000
_cell.length_c   1.000
_cell.angle_alpha   90.00
_cell.angle_beta   90.00
_cell.angle_gamma   90.00
#
_symmetry.space_group_name_H-M   'P 1'
#
loop_
_entity.id
_entity.type
_entity.pdbx_description
1 polymer ?
#
loop_
_entity_poly.entity_id
_entity_poly.type
_entity_poly.pdbx_seq_one_letter_code
_entity_poly.pdbx_strand_id
1 'polypeptide(L)' 'MEIDAEMRRKIAVSVGAVVVFIALLVAIGTRFSTNHNLTGTGAYYIVGVMALFVVLMAGAGVYLDDG' A
#
# COMPACT_ATOMS: atom_id res chain seq x y z
N MET A 1 24.89 9.80 8.45
CA MET A 1 24.45 8.53 9.06
C MET A 1 24.84 7.42 8.13
N GLU A 2 25.75 6.56 8.57
CA GLU A 2 26.06 5.25 7.99
C GLU A 2 24.85 4.34 8.20
N ILE A 3 23.76 4.62 7.46
CA ILE A 3 22.68 3.65 7.32
C ILE A 3 23.27 2.53 6.48
N ASP A 4 23.51 1.37 7.12
CA ASP A 4 23.83 0.14 6.42
C ASP A 4 22.91 0.00 5.20
N ALA A 5 23.48 -0.29 4.03
CA ALA A 5 22.74 -0.31 2.77
C ALA A 5 21.48 -1.22 2.85
N GLU A 6 21.55 -2.25 3.68
CA GLU A 6 20.49 -3.18 4.02
C GLU A 6 19.33 -2.53 4.79
N MET A 7 19.63 -1.71 5.81
CA MET A 7 18.62 -0.95 6.56
C MET A 7 17.94 0.10 5.69
N ARG A 8 18.69 0.72 4.76
CA ARG A 8 18.14 1.65 3.77
C ARG A 8 17.17 0.94 2.82
N ARG A 9 17.46 -0.31 2.43
CA ARG A 9 16.61 -1.12 1.55
C ARG A 9 15.29 -1.49 2.26
N LYS A 10 15.35 -1.92 3.52
CA LYS A 10 14.15 -2.21 4.34
C LYS A 10 13.23 -0.98 4.45
N ILE A 11 13.78 0.19 4.75
CA ILE A 11 13.01 1.44 4.85
C ILE A 11 12.44 1.84 3.47
N ALA A 12 13.23 1.75 2.41
CA ALA A 12 12.77 2.13 1.07
C ALA A 12 11.60 1.25 0.59
N VAL A 13 11.64 -0.05 0.88
CA VAL A 13 10.56 -0.99 0.51
C VAL A 13 9.29 -0.71 1.30
N SER A 14 9.38 -0.49 2.61
CA SER A 14 8.20 -0.20 3.44
C SER A 14 7.57 1.15 3.06
N VAL A 15 8.37 2.19 2.85
CA VAL A 15 7.90 3.49 2.36
C VAL A 15 7.27 3.35 0.98
N GLY A 16 7.88 2.57 0.08
CA GLY A 16 7.33 2.28 -1.25
C GLY A 16 5.95 1.63 -1.19
N ALA A 17 5.78 0.61 -0.33
CA ALA A 17 4.50 -0.07 -0.14
C ALA A 17 3.40 0.89 0.35
N VAL A 18 3.74 1.77 1.29
CA VAL A 18 2.81 2.79 1.81
C VAL A 18 2.42 3.79 0.72
N VAL A 19 3.37 4.27 -0.09
CA VAL A 19 3.09 5.20 -1.19
C VAL A 19 2.14 4.57 -2.21
N VAL A 20 2.38 3.31 -2.59
CA VAL A 20 1.49 2.56 -3.49
C VAL A 20 0.09 2.44 -2.91
N PHE A 21 -0.02 2.11 -1.63
CA PHE A 21 -1.31 2.00 -0.94
C PHE A 21 -2.10 3.33 -0.96
N ILE A 22 -1.44 4.44 -0.63
CA ILE A 22 -2.05 5.78 -0.67
C ILE A 22 -2.51 6.12 -2.10
N ALA A 23 -1.69 5.85 -3.11
CA ALA A 23 -2.05 6.12 -4.50
C ALA A 23 -3.30 5.33 -4.94
N LEU A 24 -3.43 4.08 -4.53
CA LEU A 24 -4.60 3.24 -4.79
C LEU A 24 -5.85 3.78 -4.09
N LEU A 25 -5.75 4.21 -2.84
CA LEU A 25 -6.87 4.83 -2.11
C LEU A 25 -7.35 6.10 -2.80
N VAL A 26 -6.43 6.98 -3.22
CA VAL A 26 -6.77 8.21 -3.97
C VAL A 26 -7.42 7.86 -5.31
N ALA A 27 -6.90 6.88 -6.04
CA ALA A 27 -7.47 6.44 -7.31
C ALA A 27 -8.90 5.88 -7.14
N ILE A 28 -9.16 5.12 -6.07
CA ILE A 28 -10.51 4.61 -5.79
C ILE A 28 -11.43 5.75 -5.35
N GLY A 29 -10.98 6.59 -4.44
CA GLY A 29 -11.77 7.73 -3.95
C GLY A 29 -12.16 8.69 -5.07
N THR A 30 -11.28 8.94 -6.04
CA THR A 30 -11.57 9.82 -7.18
C THR A 30 -12.48 9.16 -8.24
N ARG A 31 -12.41 7.84 -8.43
CA ARG A 31 -13.21 7.13 -9.45
C ARG A 31 -14.58 6.65 -8.96
N PHE A 32 -14.71 6.35 -7.67
CA PHE A 32 -15.89 5.71 -7.10
C PHE A 32 -16.64 6.58 -6.07
N SER A 33 -16.29 7.86 -5.99
CA SER A 33 -17.05 8.86 -5.22
C SER A 33 -18.08 9.54 -6.12
N THR A 34 -19.34 9.50 -5.72
CA THR A 34 -20.45 10.22 -6.36
C THR A 34 -21.10 11.09 -5.30
N ASN A 35 -21.22 12.39 -5.55
CA ASN A 35 -21.77 13.35 -4.59
C ASN A 35 -21.09 13.34 -3.21
N HIS A 36 -19.76 13.19 -3.16
CA HIS A 36 -18.97 13.03 -1.92
C HIS A 36 -19.34 11.79 -1.09
N ASN A 37 -20.15 10.89 -1.62
CA ASN A 37 -20.45 9.61 -0.99
C ASN A 37 -19.76 8.49 -1.75
N LEU A 38 -19.19 7.55 -1.00
CA LEU A 38 -18.57 6.37 -1.57
C LEU A 38 -19.69 5.47 -2.10
N THR A 39 -19.65 5.15 -3.39
CA THR A 39 -20.59 4.17 -3.95
C THR A 39 -20.41 2.82 -3.25
N GLY A 40 -21.47 2.01 -3.17
CA GLY A 40 -21.37 0.67 -2.55
C GLY A 40 -20.27 -0.19 -3.17
N THR A 41 -20.06 -0.06 -4.49
CA THR A 41 -18.94 -0.68 -5.22
C THR A 41 -17.57 -0.14 -4.78
N GLY A 42 -17.45 1.17 -4.55
CA GLY A 42 -16.23 1.79 -4.01
C GLY A 42 -15.83 1.23 -2.65
N ALA A 43 -16.81 0.93 -1.78
CA ALA A 43 -16.53 0.32 -0.48
C ALA A 43 -15.88 -1.07 -0.59
N TYR A 44 -16.35 -1.91 -1.52
CA TYR A 44 -15.71 -3.21 -1.77
C TYR A 44 -14.29 -3.07 -2.32
N TYR A 45 -14.03 -2.09 -3.19
CA TYR A 45 -12.68 -1.83 -3.69
C TYR A 45 -11.73 -1.36 -2.59
N ILE A 46 -12.20 -0.53 -1.64
CA ILE A 46 -11.39 -0.14 -0.47
C ILE A 46 -11.00 -1.38 0.35
N VAL A 47 -11.95 -2.28 0.64
CA VAL A 47 -11.66 -3.54 1.35
C VAL A 47 -10.65 -4.40 0.58
N GLY A 48 -10.78 -4.48 -0.75
CA GLY A 48 -9.80 -5.18 -1.61
C GLY A 48 -8.40 -4.57 -1.53
N VAL A 49 -8.30 -3.23 -1.53
CA VAL A 49 -7.02 -2.52 -1.39
C VAL A 49 -6.41 -2.70 0.00
N MET A 50 -7.22 -2.78 1.06
CA MET A 50 -6.75 -3.13 2.40
C MET A 50 -6.14 -4.54 2.42
N ALA A 51 -6.83 -5.53 1.85
CA ALA A 51 -6.31 -6.89 1.77
C ALA A 51 -5.01 -6.96 0.94
N LEU A 52 -4.97 -6.27 -0.20
CA LEU A 52 -3.79 -6.17 -1.05
C LEU A 52 -2.60 -5.55 -0.29
N PHE A 53 -2.84 -4.50 0.51
CA PHE A 53 -1.79 -3.88 1.31
C PHE A 53 -1.18 -4.83 2.33
N VAL A 54 -2.01 -5.62 3.02
CA VAL A 54 -1.54 -6.64 3.96
C VAL A 54 -0.68 -7.68 3.24
N VAL A 55 -1.11 -8.15 2.06
CA VAL A 55 -0.33 -9.09 1.25
C VAL A 55 0.99 -8.48 0.77
N LEU A 56 0.99 -7.21 0.33
CA LEU A 56 2.21 -6.50 -0.05
C LEU A 56 3.19 -6.39 1.11
N MET A 57 2.72 -6.07 2.32
CA MET A 57 3.58 -5.97 3.51
C MET A 57 4.08 -7.33 3.95
N ALA A 58 3.26 -8.39 3.87
CA ALA A 58 3.68 -9.75 4.14
C ALA A 58 4.75 -10.21 3.13
N GLY A 59 4.54 -9.96 1.83
CA GLY A 59 5.50 -10.26 0.79
C GLY A 59 6.79 -9.44 0.91
N ALA A 60 6.69 -8.15 1.26
CA ALA A 60 7.84 -7.32 1.56
C ALA A 60 8.63 -7.86 2.75
N GLY A 61 7.95 -8.32 3.80
CA GLY A 61 8.57 -8.98 4.95
C GLY A 61 9.37 -10.22 4.55
N VAL A 62 8.77 -11.13 3.78
CA VAL A 62 9.44 -12.34 3.27
C VAL A 62 10.62 -11.97 2.35
N TYR A 63 10.44 -11.04 1.42
CA TYR A 63 11.49 -10.62 0.48
C TYR A 63 12.69 -9.95 1.16
N LEU A 64 12.48 -9.32 2.31
CA LEU A 64 13.52 -8.65 3.10
C LEU A 64 14.14 -9.57 4.17
N ASP A 65 13.62 -10.78 4.37
CA ASP A 65 14.16 -11.79 5.29
C ASP A 65 15.18 -12.70 4.57
N ASP A 66 15.00 -12.90 3.26
CA ASP A 66 15.84 -13.79 2.43
C ASP A 66 17.05 -13.12 1.74
N GLY A 67 17.34 -11.82 1.95
CA GLY A 67 18.53 -11.20 1.33
C GLY A 67 18.90 -9.82 1.81
#